data_AF-A0A917EXP5-F1
#
_entry.id   AF-A0A917EXP5-F1
#
_cell.length_a   1.000
_cell.length_b   1.000
_cell.length_c   1.000
_cell.angle_alpha   90.00
_cell.angle_beta   90.00
_cell.angle_gamma   90.00
#
_symmetry.space_group_name_H-M   'P 1'
#
loop_
_entity.id
_entity.type
_entity.pdbx_description
1 polymer ?
#
loop_
_entity_poly.entity_id
_entity_poly.type
_entity_poly.pdbx_seq_one_letter_code
_entity_poly.pdbx_strand_id
1 'polypeptide(L)'
;MAQTLEALQVENLDVSLVRGANRLLTRAMSQWAYAASNDDGVLCYSGIRYGSRLGDYECWAVFAGTQLDELSAQSIEKSNEDLQSTARVFGLTIH
;
A
#
# COMPACT_ATOMS: atom_id res chain seq x y z
N MET A 1 -10.16 5.83 15.63
CA MET A 1 -10.00 4.39 15.37
C MET A 1 -10.89 3.52 16.27
N ALA A 2 -10.89 3.71 17.60
CA ALA A 2 -11.72 2.90 18.51
C ALA A 2 -13.22 2.86 18.15
N GLN A 3 -13.85 4.02 17.93
CA GLN A 3 -15.25 4.12 17.49
C GLN A 3 -15.52 3.40 16.16
N THR A 4 -14.53 3.38 15.25
CA THR A 4 -14.66 2.69 13.97
C THR A 4 -14.60 1.16 14.13
N LEU A 5 -13.77 0.67 15.04
CA LEU A 5 -13.71 -0.76 15.36
C LEU A 5 -15.00 -1.23 16.03
N GLU A 6 -15.53 -0.45 16.97
CA GLU A 6 -16.81 -0.70 17.63
C GLU A 6 -17.97 -0.73 16.63
N ALA A 7 -18.06 0.26 15.73
CA ALA A 7 -19.08 0.30 14.68
C ALA A 7 -18.98 -0.89 13.69
N LEU A 8 -17.79 -1.46 13.52
CA LEU A 8 -17.55 -2.64 12.70
C LEU A 8 -17.65 -3.96 13.48
N GLN A 9 -18.01 -3.90 14.78
CA GLN A 9 -18.08 -5.05 15.70
C GLN A 9 -16.76 -5.86 15.74
N VAL A 10 -15.63 -5.15 15.66
CA VAL A 10 -14.29 -5.73 15.76
C VAL A 10 -13.81 -5.57 17.20
N GLU A 11 -13.96 -6.63 18.00
CA GLU A 11 -13.53 -6.65 19.40
C GLU A 11 -12.00 -6.70 19.54
N ASN A 12 -11.35 -7.51 18.72
CA ASN A 12 -9.89 -7.69 18.72
C ASN A 12 -9.36 -7.50 17.30
N LEU A 13 -8.41 -6.58 17.12
CA LEU A 13 -7.75 -6.37 15.84
C LEU A 13 -6.49 -7.24 15.77
N ASP A 14 -6.47 -8.18 14.83
CA ASP A 14 -5.31 -9.04 14.57
C ASP A 14 -4.87 -8.98 13.09
N VAL A 15 -3.74 -9.61 12.78
CA VAL A 15 -3.16 -9.62 11.43
C VAL A 15 -4.11 -10.21 10.38
N SER A 16 -4.92 -11.20 10.75
CA SER A 16 -5.87 -11.84 9.84
C SER A 16 -6.99 -10.89 9.44
N LEU A 17 -7.48 -10.07 10.38
CA LEU A 17 -8.48 -9.03 10.12
C LEU A 17 -7.92 -7.89 9.29
N VAL A 18 -6.70 -7.44 9.59
CA VAL A 18 -6.02 -6.39 8.84
C VAL A 18 -5.78 -6.80 7.38
N ARG A 19 -5.43 -8.07 7.14
CA ARG A 19 -5.24 -8.64 5.81
C ARG A 19 -6.52 -9.24 5.22
N GLY A 20 -7.63 -9.14 5.94
CA GLY A 20 -8.90 -9.74 5.59
C GLY A 20 -9.66 -9.00 4.49
N ALA A 21 -10.82 -9.53 4.11
CA ALA A 21 -11.63 -8.98 3.03
C ALA A 21 -12.46 -7.74 3.42
N ASN A 22 -12.48 -7.35 4.70
CA ASN A 22 -13.27 -6.20 5.16
C ASN A 22 -12.67 -4.87 4.63
N ARG A 23 -13.23 -4.40 3.52
CA ARG A 23 -12.79 -3.17 2.86
C ARG A 23 -13.04 -1.91 3.69
N LEU A 24 -14.06 -1.91 4.55
CA LEU A 24 -14.35 -0.75 5.41
C LEU A 24 -13.28 -0.62 6.49
N LEU A 25 -12.90 -1.75 7.11
CA LEU A 25 -11.82 -1.78 8.10
C LEU A 25 -10.48 -1.34 7.50
N THR A 26 -10.08 -1.95 6.39
CA THR A 26 -8.79 -1.62 5.74
C THR A 26 -8.74 -0.16 5.28
N ARG A 27 -9.84 0.39 4.75
CA ARG A 27 -9.94 1.82 4.42
C ARG A 27 -9.80 2.71 5.66
N ALA A 28 -10.50 2.39 6.75
CA ALA A 28 -10.41 3.16 7.99
C ALA A 28 -9.00 3.17 8.57
N MET A 29 -8.32 2.02 8.55
CA MET A 29 -6.93 1.91 8.97
C MET A 29 -6.00 2.76 8.09
N SER A 30 -6.15 2.67 6.77
CA SER A 30 -5.34 3.46 5.84
C SER A 30 -5.56 4.97 6.02
N GLN A 31 -6.82 5.39 6.22
CA GLN A 31 -7.15 6.80 6.47
C GLN A 31 -6.58 7.28 7.80
N TRP A 32 -6.64 6.47 8.85
CA TRP A 32 -6.03 6.80 10.13
C TRP A 32 -4.51 6.94 9.99
N ALA A 33 -3.83 6.00 9.33
CA ALA A 33 -2.39 6.07 9.12
C ALA A 33 -1.99 7.29 8.28
N TYR A 34 -2.76 7.61 7.25
CA TYR A 34 -2.53 8.78 6.41
C TYR A 34 -2.61 10.11 7.17
N ALA A 35 -3.52 10.21 8.14
CA ALA A 35 -3.75 11.44 8.91
C ALA A 35 -3.04 11.47 10.27
N ALA A 36 -2.34 10.39 10.65
CA ALA A 36 -1.67 10.32 11.94
C ALA A 36 -0.52 11.31 11.99
N SER A 37 -0.54 12.19 13.00
CA SER A 37 0.54 13.13 13.29
C SER A 37 0.94 13.04 14.76
N ASN A 38 2.16 13.47 15.06
CA ASN A 38 2.62 13.67 16.43
C ASN A 38 2.06 15.00 16.99
N ASP A 39 2.44 15.33 18.24
CA ASP A 39 2.00 16.54 18.93
C ASP A 39 2.43 17.85 18.23
N ASP A 40 3.51 17.80 17.44
CA ASP A 40 4.01 18.92 16.65
C ASP A 40 3.32 19.04 15.28
N GLY A 41 2.35 18.17 14.98
CA GLY A 41 1.62 18.14 13.70
C GLY A 41 2.40 17.50 12.54
N VAL A 42 3.55 16.87 12.81
CA VAL A 42 4.34 16.13 11.83
C VAL A 42 3.69 14.76 11.56
N LEU A 43 3.48 14.42 10.29
CA LEU A 43 2.91 13.13 9.90
C LEU A 43 3.80 11.96 10.39
N CYS A 44 3.18 10.99 11.05
CA CYS A 44 3.86 9.85 11.66
C CYS A 44 4.37 8.82 10.65
N TYR A 45 3.78 8.79 9.45
CA TYR A 45 4.03 7.74 8.46
C TYR A 45 4.20 8.34 7.07
N SER A 46 5.03 7.68 6.26
CA SER A 46 5.33 8.06 4.87
C SER A 46 4.61 7.18 3.83
N GLY A 47 3.89 6.15 4.28
CA GLY A 47 3.21 5.24 3.39
C GLY A 47 2.74 3.95 4.06
N ILE A 48 2.17 3.06 3.25
CA ILE A 48 1.69 1.74 3.66
C ILE A 48 2.29 0.68 2.74
N ARG A 49 2.89 -0.34 3.34
CA ARG A 49 3.24 -1.60 2.67
C ARG A 49 2.08 -2.58 2.77
N TYR A 50 1.71 -3.22 1.66
CA TYR A 50 0.67 -4.24 1.62
C TYR A 50 1.00 -5.36 0.62
N GLY A 51 0.43 -6.55 0.85
CA GLY A 51 0.58 -7.66 -0.08
C GLY A 51 -0.28 -7.47 -1.32
N SER A 52 0.25 -7.88 -2.47
CA SER A 52 -0.50 -7.91 -3.73
C SER A 52 -1.59 -8.98 -3.70
N ARG A 53 -2.63 -8.77 -4.51
CA ARG A 53 -3.64 -9.80 -4.79
C ARG A 53 -3.25 -10.72 -5.95
N LEU A 54 -2.17 -10.40 -6.64
CA LEU A 54 -1.71 -11.11 -7.84
C LEU A 54 -0.63 -12.16 -7.57
N GLY A 55 -0.25 -12.37 -6.31
CA GLY A 55 0.80 -13.30 -5.90
C GLY A 55 1.55 -12.80 -4.66
N ASP A 56 2.69 -13.43 -4.37
CA ASP A 56 3.59 -13.04 -3.28
C ASP A 56 4.45 -11.83 -3.68
N TYR A 57 3.77 -10.72 -3.93
CA TYR A 57 4.39 -9.44 -4.25
C TYR A 57 4.05 -8.42 -3.19
N GLU A 58 4.94 -7.46 -3.03
CA GLU A 58 4.75 -6.34 -2.13
C GLU A 58 4.39 -5.09 -2.92
N CYS A 59 3.45 -4.33 -2.40
CA CYS A 59 3.05 -3.05 -2.93
C CYS A 59 3.24 -1.96 -1.87
N TRP A 60 3.55 -0.76 -2.34
CA TRP A 60 3.78 0.40 -1.50
C TRP A 60 2.87 1.54 -1.96
N ALA A 61 2.11 2.10 -1.02
CA ALA A 61 1.38 3.35 -1.22
C ALA A 61 2.14 4.44 -0.45
N VAL A 62 2.87 5.29 -1.18
CA VAL A 62 3.59 6.43 -0.59
C VAL A 62 2.60 7.58 -0.37
N PHE A 63 2.65 8.21 0.80
CA PHE A 63 1.76 9.31 1.17
C PHE A 63 2.24 10.64 0.58
N ALA A 64 1.29 11.52 0.26
CA ALA A 64 1.58 12.87 -0.17
C ALA A 64 2.40 13.63 0.89
N GLY A 65 3.36 14.42 0.44
CA GLY A 65 4.26 15.17 1.33
C GLY A 65 5.45 14.36 1.86
N THR A 66 5.52 13.05 1.58
CA THR A 66 6.73 12.27 1.81
C THR A 66 7.86 12.80 0.93
N GLN A 67 8.98 13.17 1.54
CA GLN A 67 10.17 13.53 0.78
C GLN A 67 10.73 12.28 0.10
N LEU A 68 10.99 12.40 -1.21
CA LEU A 68 11.54 11.34 -2.03
C LEU A 68 12.80 11.86 -2.70
N ASP A 69 13.84 11.05 -2.64
CA ASP A 69 15.06 11.26 -3.42
C ASP A 69 14.99 10.39 -4.67
N GLU A 70 15.04 11.03 -5.84
CA GLU A 70 15.11 10.30 -7.10
C GLU A 70 16.51 9.68 -7.25
N LEU A 71 16.59 8.36 -7.12
CA LEU A 71 17.84 7.62 -7.33
C LEU A 71 18.14 7.38 -8.81
N SER A 72 17.08 7.20 -9.61
CA SER A 72 17.17 6.98 -11.05
C SER A 72 15.81 7.21 -11.72
N ALA A 73 15.82 7.78 -12.92
CA ALA A 73 14.68 7.79 -13.82
C ALA A 73 15.11 7.28 -15.20
N GLN A 74 14.30 6.40 -15.78
CA GLN A 74 14.52 5.86 -17.12
C GLN A 74 13.18 5.62 -17.82
N SER A 75 13.18 5.73 -19.15
CA SER A 75 12.04 5.30 -19.96
C SER A 75 11.92 3.78 -19.92
N ILE A 76 10.70 3.28 -19.75
CA ILE A 76 10.41 1.85 -19.83
C ILE A 76 10.22 1.49 -21.31
N GLU A 77 11.33 1.22 -21.99
CA GLU A 77 11.33 0.77 -23.38
C GLU A 77 10.83 -0.68 -23.50
N LYS A 78 10.38 -1.10 -24.69
CA LYS A 78 9.91 -2.48 -24.92
C LYS A 78 11.01 -3.52 -24.66
N SER A 79 12.27 -3.15 -24.85
CA SER A 79 13.42 -4.02 -24.56
C SER A 79 13.80 -4.07 -23.08
N ASN A 80 13.15 -3.31 -22.21
CA ASN A 80 13.45 -3.30 -20.78
C ASN A 80 13.26 -4.71 -20.18
N GLU A 81 14.31 -5.20 -19.51
CA GLU A 81 14.35 -6.58 -19.02
C GLU A 81 13.30 -6.84 -17.93
N ASP A 82 13.09 -5.87 -17.03
CA ASP A 82 12.09 -5.98 -15.96
C ASP A 82 10.68 -6.03 -16.54
N LEU A 83 10.39 -5.20 -17.56
CA LEU A 83 9.11 -5.23 -18.28
C LEU A 83 8.91 -6.58 -18.97
N GLN A 84 9.91 -7.06 -19.72
CA GLN A 84 9.86 -8.34 -20.43
C GLN A 84 9.67 -9.52 -19.45
N SER A 85 10.37 -9.50 -18.33
CA SER A 85 10.25 -10.50 -17.26
C SER A 85 8.86 -10.49 -16.65
N THR A 86 8.36 -9.31 -16.28
CA THR A 86 7.01 -9.11 -15.74
C THR A 86 5.95 -9.59 -16.72
N ALA A 87 6.07 -9.24 -18.00
CA ALA A 87 5.14 -9.68 -19.03
C ALA A 87 5.08 -11.21 -19.15
N ARG A 88 6.23 -11.90 -19.10
CA ARG A 88 6.25 -13.37 -19.09
C ARG A 88 5.55 -13.97 -17.87
N VAL A 89 5.81 -13.42 -16.68
CA VAL A 89 5.17 -13.89 -15.43
C VAL A 89 3.65 -13.78 -15.50
N PHE A 90 3.13 -12.72 -16.10
CA PHE A 90 1.69 -12.48 -16.22
C PHE A 90 1.07 -12.95 -17.55
N GLY A 91 1.85 -13.60 -18.44
CA GLY A 91 1.36 -14.07 -19.75
C GLY A 91 0.92 -12.94 -20.69
N LEU A 92 1.53 -11.76 -20.56
CA LEU A 92 1.22 -10.57 -21.34
C LEU A 92 2.06 -10.47 -22.62
N THR A 93 1.50 -9.85 -23.65
CA THR A 93 2.22 -9.52 -24.90
C THR A 93 2.51 -8.03 -24.94
N ILE A 94 3.77 -7.66 -25.21
CA ILE A 94 4.21 -6.26 -25.34
C ILE A 94 4.08 -5.87 -26.83
N HIS A 95 3.30 -4.82 -27.12
CA HIS A 95 3.04 -4.32 -28.47
C HIS A 95 3.91 -3.13 -28.84
#